data_AF-A0A0K8STD0-F1
#
_entry.id   AF-A0A0K8STD0-F1
#
_cell.length_a   1.000
_cell.length_b   1.000
_cell.length_c   1.000
_cell.angle_alpha   90.00
_cell.angle_beta   90.00
_cell.angle_gamma   90.00
#
_symmetry.space_group_name_H-M   'P 1'
#
loop_
_entity.id
_entity.type
_entity.pdbx_description
1 polymer ?
#
loop_
_entity_poly.entity_id
_entity_poly.type
_entity_poly.pdbx_seq_one_letter_code
_entity_poly.pdbx_strand_id
1 'polypeptide(L)'
;SRRCRFPACSETNTTETLPHIRGFCPKTELRRNNAHHRVRTAMADMFRAKSFEVYEEVHCVAQADGHSQNRRADIVVVDRAGNRGWVLDPTIRWETNEGDQDRAVDAEKKAKYEPCIPSLEAQYGVGNWSVVGLWFGARGTASKF
;
A
#
# COMPACT_ATOMS: atom_id res chain seq x y z
N SER A 1 -14.88 22.04 -22.48
CA SER A 1 -13.61 21.40 -22.08
C SER A 1 -13.61 21.20 -20.57
N ARG A 2 -13.17 20.05 -20.06
CA ARG A 2 -12.96 19.86 -18.62
C ARG A 2 -11.62 20.51 -18.26
N ARG A 3 -11.62 21.43 -17.30
CA ARG A 3 -10.42 22.13 -16.83
C ARG A 3 -9.96 21.52 -15.51
N CYS A 4 -8.65 21.44 -15.31
CA CYS A 4 -8.12 21.05 -14.00
C CYS A 4 -8.33 22.21 -13.00
N ARG A 5 -9.10 21.95 -11.95
CA ARG A 5 -9.44 22.92 -10.88
C ARG A 5 -8.58 22.74 -9.62
N PHE A 6 -7.50 21.96 -9.67
CA PHE A 6 -6.68 21.69 -8.49
C PHE A 6 -5.64 22.80 -8.30
N PRO A 7 -5.66 23.58 -7.19
CA PRO A 7 -4.85 24.79 -7.05
C PRO A 7 -3.34 24.60 -7.12
N ALA A 8 -2.84 23.45 -6.65
CA ALA A 8 -1.40 23.12 -6.67
C ALA A 8 -0.97 22.42 -7.97
N CYS A 9 -1.82 22.38 -9.00
CA CYS A 9 -1.40 21.99 -10.33
C CYS A 9 -0.79 23.21 -11.04
N SER A 10 0.43 23.09 -11.55
CA SER A 10 1.09 24.13 -12.37
C SER A 10 0.28 24.48 -13.64
N GLU A 11 -0.60 23.58 -14.05
CA GLU A 11 -1.57 23.70 -15.14
C GLU A 11 -2.98 24.07 -14.61
N THR A 12 -3.05 24.92 -13.59
CA THR A 12 -4.31 25.44 -13.07
C THR A 12 -5.05 26.17 -14.18
N ASN A 13 -6.32 25.82 -14.40
CA ASN A 13 -7.20 26.49 -15.37
C ASN A 13 -6.92 26.19 -16.87
N THR A 14 -6.00 25.27 -17.20
CA THR A 14 -5.89 24.71 -18.55
C THR A 14 -6.85 23.53 -18.75
N THR A 15 -7.18 23.26 -20.02
CA THR A 15 -7.92 22.05 -20.41
C THR A 15 -7.16 20.81 -19.93
N GLU A 16 -7.84 19.78 -19.40
CA GLU A 16 -7.22 18.51 -18.99
C GLU A 16 -6.25 18.01 -20.09
N THR A 17 -4.96 17.97 -19.74
CA THR A 17 -3.86 17.55 -20.62
C THR A 17 -3.50 16.07 -20.39
N LEU A 18 -2.69 15.49 -21.28
CA LEU A 18 -2.21 14.11 -21.15
C LEU A 18 -1.59 13.78 -19.77
N PRO A 19 -0.81 14.67 -19.10
CA PRO A 19 -0.36 14.48 -17.72
C PRO A 19 -1.48 14.25 -16.70
N HIS A 20 -2.64 14.90 -16.86
CA HIS A 20 -3.81 14.69 -16.00
C HIS A 20 -4.41 13.29 -16.18
N ILE A 21 -4.42 12.81 -17.42
CA ILE A 21 -4.94 11.48 -17.79
C ILE A 21 -3.96 10.37 -17.37
N ARG A 22 -2.65 10.60 -17.56
CA ARG A 22 -1.57 9.67 -17.21
C ARG A 22 -1.20 9.66 -15.73
N GLY A 23 -1.86 10.50 -14.91
CA GLY A 23 -1.68 10.52 -13.47
C GLY A 23 -0.44 11.25 -12.95
N PHE A 24 0.22 12.05 -13.78
CA PHE A 24 1.33 12.94 -13.39
C PHE A 24 0.86 14.23 -12.70
N CYS A 25 -0.45 14.52 -12.72
CA CYS A 25 -1.01 15.63 -11.96
C CYS A 25 -0.96 15.35 -10.44
N PRO A 26 -0.49 16.30 -9.60
CA PRO A 26 -0.48 16.14 -8.13
C PRO A 26 -1.85 15.80 -7.52
N LYS A 27 -2.94 16.24 -8.16
CA LYS A 27 -4.32 15.87 -7.80
C LYS A 27 -4.52 14.35 -7.81
N THR A 28 -3.89 13.67 -8.76
CA THR A 28 -4.07 12.23 -8.96
C THR A 28 -3.26 11.44 -7.94
N GLU A 29 -2.08 11.92 -7.55
CA GLU A 29 -1.31 11.39 -6.42
C GLU A 29 -2.11 11.48 -5.12
N LEU A 30 -2.67 12.64 -4.79
CA LEU A 30 -3.51 12.81 -3.61
C LEU A 30 -4.74 11.89 -3.62
N ARG A 31 -5.31 11.63 -4.79
CA ARG A 31 -6.40 10.65 -4.95
C ARG A 31 -5.93 9.22 -4.69
N ARG A 32 -4.73 8.85 -5.16
CA ARG A 32 -4.14 7.53 -4.88
C ARG A 32 -3.84 7.36 -3.39
N ASN A 33 -3.30 8.38 -2.73
CA ASN A 33 -3.05 8.34 -1.28
C ASN A 33 -4.36 8.23 -0.49
N ASN A 34 -5.40 8.99 -0.87
CA ASN A 34 -6.72 8.84 -0.25
C ASN A 34 -7.34 7.46 -0.50
N ALA A 35 -7.15 6.88 -1.69
CA ALA A 35 -7.60 5.53 -1.98
C ALA A 35 -6.84 4.49 -1.15
N HIS A 36 -5.51 4.64 -1.02
CA HIS A 36 -4.66 3.82 -0.17
C HIS A 36 -5.15 3.83 1.28
N HIS A 37 -5.35 5.02 1.87
CA HIS A 37 -5.86 5.13 3.24
C HIS A 37 -7.23 4.46 3.42
N ARG A 38 -8.16 4.64 2.46
CA ARG A 38 -9.47 3.99 2.50
C ARG A 38 -9.37 2.47 2.45
N VAL A 39 -8.55 1.93 1.55
CA VAL A 39 -8.34 0.49 1.42
C VAL A 39 -7.70 -0.06 2.68
N ARG A 40 -6.67 0.61 3.21
CA ARG A 40 -5.99 0.22 4.45
C ARG A 40 -6.97 0.12 5.61
N THR A 41 -7.73 1.18 5.87
CA THR A 41 -8.69 1.21 6.98
C THR A 41 -9.81 0.18 6.79
N ALA A 42 -10.35 0.06 5.57
CA ALA A 42 -11.39 -0.95 5.29
C ALA A 42 -10.88 -2.38 5.54
N MET A 43 -9.65 -2.68 5.11
CA MET A 43 -9.02 -3.97 5.39
C MET A 43 -8.82 -4.19 6.88
N ALA A 44 -8.29 -3.19 7.60
CA ALA A 44 -8.08 -3.29 9.03
C ALA A 44 -9.40 -3.58 9.77
N ASP A 45 -10.48 -2.89 9.41
CA ASP A 45 -11.80 -3.09 9.99
C ASP A 45 -12.37 -4.49 9.68
N MET A 46 -12.13 -5.02 8.48
CA MET A 46 -12.50 -6.40 8.14
C MET A 46 -11.80 -7.44 9.01
N PHE A 47 -10.51 -7.26 9.32
CA PHE A 47 -9.79 -8.16 10.22
C PHE A 47 -10.23 -7.99 11.68
N ARG A 48 -10.46 -6.76 12.14
CA ARG A 48 -11.02 -6.48 13.47
C ARG A 48 -12.39 -7.14 13.66
N ALA A 49 -13.26 -7.08 12.65
CA ALA A 49 -14.57 -7.74 12.66
C ALA A 49 -14.49 -9.27 12.77
N LYS A 50 -13.35 -9.87 12.39
CA LYS A 50 -13.06 -11.29 12.56
C LYS A 50 -12.35 -11.62 13.88
N SER A 51 -12.29 -10.67 14.82
CA SER A 51 -11.65 -10.82 16.14
C SER A 51 -10.12 -10.99 16.10
N PHE A 52 -9.45 -10.51 15.05
CA PHE A 52 -8.00 -10.43 15.04
C PHE A 52 -7.52 -9.14 15.72
N GLU A 53 -6.33 -9.17 16.33
CA GLU A 53 -5.63 -7.95 16.74
C GLU A 53 -5.08 -7.26 15.49
N VAL A 54 -5.36 -5.98 15.30
CA VAL A 54 -4.96 -5.25 14.09
C VAL A 54 -4.37 -3.89 14.43
N TYR A 55 -3.17 -3.64 13.92
CA TYR A 55 -2.42 -2.42 14.10
C TYR A 55 -2.15 -1.78 12.73
N GLU A 56 -2.41 -0.48 12.60
CA GLU A 56 -2.15 0.27 11.37
C GLU A 56 -0.86 1.10 11.52
N GLU A 57 -0.15 1.29 10.41
CA GLU A 57 1.04 2.12 10.30
C GLU A 57 2.16 1.79 11.32
N VAL A 58 2.42 0.50 11.50
CA VAL A 58 3.34 -0.06 12.51
C VAL A 58 4.79 0.18 12.13
N HIS A 59 5.58 0.66 13.10
CA HIS A 59 7.02 0.74 12.98
C HIS A 59 7.66 -0.65 13.13
N CYS A 60 8.59 -0.99 12.24
CA CYS A 60 9.35 -2.22 12.32
C CYS A 60 10.79 -2.01 11.80
N VAL A 61 11.72 -2.84 12.29
CA VAL A 61 13.13 -2.74 11.92
C VAL A 61 13.51 -3.91 11.03
N ALA A 62 13.89 -3.59 9.79
CA ALA A 62 14.43 -4.56 8.85
C ALA A 62 15.90 -4.84 9.20
N GLN A 63 16.26 -6.10 9.36
CA GLN A 63 17.64 -6.54 9.52
C GLN A 63 18.12 -7.16 8.22
N ALA A 64 19.03 -6.47 7.52
CA ALA A 64 19.62 -6.96 6.27
C ALA A 64 21.11 -6.61 6.24
N ASP A 65 21.96 -7.60 5.97
CA ASP A 65 23.39 -7.45 5.69
C ASP A 65 24.16 -6.61 6.74
N GLY A 66 23.86 -6.82 8.03
CA GLY A 66 24.52 -6.10 9.13
C GLY A 66 24.05 -4.65 9.34
N HIS A 67 23.05 -4.20 8.57
CA HIS A 67 22.42 -2.90 8.72
C HIS A 67 20.98 -3.02 9.23
N SER A 68 20.56 -2.06 10.04
CA SER A 68 19.17 -1.90 10.46
C SER A 68 18.51 -0.78 9.65
N GLN A 69 17.33 -1.04 9.11
CA GLN A 69 16.54 -0.04 8.41
C GLN A 69 15.16 0.10 9.03
N ASN A 70 14.82 1.33 9.41
CA ASN A 70 13.50 1.66 9.91
C ASN A 70 12.47 1.57 8.77
N ARG A 71 11.42 0.79 8.98
CA ARG A 71 10.30 0.61 8.07
C ARG A 71 8.99 0.92 8.79
N ARG A 72 7.94 1.15 7.99
CA ARG A 72 6.58 1.34 8.46
C ARG A 72 5.66 0.47 7.63
N ALA A 73 5.12 -0.57 8.25
CA ALA A 73 4.15 -1.47 7.65
C ALA A 73 2.75 -0.83 7.70
N ASP A 74 1.96 -0.98 6.63
CA ASP A 74 0.61 -0.40 6.58
C ASP A 74 -0.33 -1.07 7.57
N ILE A 75 -0.36 -2.41 7.61
CA ILE A 75 -1.19 -3.18 8.53
C ILE A 75 -0.39 -4.36 9.08
N VAL A 76 -0.48 -4.57 10.39
CA VAL A 76 -0.06 -5.80 11.08
C VAL A 76 -1.29 -6.44 11.68
N VAL A 77 -1.51 -7.71 11.36
CA VAL A 77 -2.59 -8.54 11.92
C VAL A 77 -1.94 -9.61 12.79
N VAL A 78 -2.42 -9.77 14.02
CA VAL A 78 -1.94 -10.76 14.97
C VAL A 78 -3.09 -11.69 15.37
N ASP A 79 -2.85 -12.98 15.19
CA ASP A 79 -3.69 -14.07 15.66
C ASP A 79 -2.96 -14.80 16.79
N ARG A 80 -3.32 -14.45 18.02
CA ARG A 80 -2.76 -15.06 19.24
C ARG A 80 -3.12 -16.53 19.35
N ALA A 81 -4.36 -16.88 19.01
CA ALA A 81 -4.87 -18.24 19.15
C ALA A 81 -4.15 -19.19 18.17
N GLY A 82 -3.89 -18.73 16.95
CA GLY A 82 -3.14 -19.49 15.96
C GLY A 82 -1.63 -19.34 16.04
N ASN A 83 -1.09 -18.48 16.92
CA ASN A 83 0.33 -18.09 16.95
C ASN A 83 0.83 -17.62 15.56
N ARG A 84 0.06 -16.75 14.91
CA ARG A 84 0.31 -16.23 13.55
C ARG A 84 0.32 -14.71 13.50
N GLY A 85 1.12 -14.17 12.60
CA GLY A 85 1.17 -12.75 12.28
C GLY A 85 1.17 -12.53 10.77
N TRP A 86 0.53 -11.45 10.32
CA TRP A 86 0.58 -11.02 8.92
C TRP A 86 0.96 -9.56 8.82
N VAL A 87 1.85 -9.26 7.89
CA VAL A 87 2.09 -7.89 7.40
C VAL A 87 1.34 -7.75 6.09
N LEU A 88 0.41 -6.81 6.02
CA LEU A 88 -0.36 -6.52 4.81
C LEU A 88 -0.02 -5.11 4.34
N ASP A 89 0.44 -5.00 3.10
CA ASP A 89 0.75 -3.72 2.45
C ASP A 89 -0.13 -3.56 1.21
N PRO A 90 -1.30 -2.89 1.34
CA PRO A 90 -2.10 -2.52 0.19
C PRO A 90 -1.36 -1.44 -0.61
N THR A 91 -1.16 -1.69 -1.89
CA THR A 91 -0.45 -0.78 -2.79
C THR A 91 -1.36 -0.41 -3.96
N ILE A 92 -1.66 0.90 -4.08
CA ILE A 92 -2.43 1.43 -5.21
C ILE A 92 -1.45 1.78 -6.36
N ARG A 93 -1.50 1.05 -7.48
CA ARG A 93 -0.68 1.30 -8.68
C ARG A 93 -1.55 1.44 -9.92
N TRP A 94 -1.01 2.09 -10.94
CA TRP A 94 -1.68 2.15 -12.25
C TRP A 94 -1.70 0.77 -12.89
N GLU A 95 -2.84 0.42 -13.48
CA GLU A 95 -2.95 -0.75 -14.34
C GLU A 95 -2.04 -0.56 -15.56
N THR A 96 -1.22 -1.57 -15.84
CA THR A 96 -0.45 -1.66 -17.10
C THR A 96 -0.94 -2.88 -17.88
N ASN A 97 -0.40 -3.12 -19.07
CA ASN A 97 -0.69 -4.33 -19.84
C ASN A 97 0.11 -5.55 -19.36
N GLU A 98 0.88 -5.42 -18.27
CA GLU A 98 1.63 -6.53 -17.69
C GLU A 98 0.68 -7.44 -16.89
N GLY A 99 0.76 -8.74 -17.11
CA GLY A 99 -0.15 -9.70 -16.46
C GLY A 99 0.20 -10.01 -15.00
N ASP A 100 1.45 -9.81 -14.58
CA ASP A 100 1.98 -10.25 -13.28
C ASP A 100 2.22 -9.08 -12.29
N GLN A 101 1.49 -7.97 -12.42
CA GLN A 101 1.67 -6.80 -11.56
C GLN A 101 1.44 -7.10 -10.07
N ASP A 102 0.48 -7.98 -9.78
CA ASP A 102 0.15 -8.44 -8.44
C ASP A 102 1.32 -9.22 -7.81
N ARG A 103 1.90 -10.16 -8.55
CA ARG A 103 3.07 -10.95 -8.12
C ARG A 103 4.30 -10.08 -7.94
N ALA A 104 4.52 -9.12 -8.85
CA ALA A 104 5.61 -8.18 -8.74
C ALA A 104 5.50 -7.32 -7.47
N VAL A 105 4.28 -6.86 -7.13
CA VAL A 105 4.04 -6.15 -5.87
C VAL A 105 4.24 -7.07 -4.67
N ASP A 106 3.69 -8.28 -4.67
CA ASP A 106 3.86 -9.21 -3.55
C ASP A 106 5.33 -9.52 -3.28
N ALA A 107 6.11 -9.83 -4.32
CA ALA A 107 7.55 -10.05 -4.22
C ALA A 107 8.31 -8.82 -3.71
N GLU A 108 7.98 -7.63 -4.20
CA GLU A 108 8.57 -6.37 -3.73
C GLU A 108 8.30 -6.13 -2.24
N LYS A 109 7.07 -6.39 -1.78
CA LYS A 109 6.69 -6.18 -0.38
C LYS A 109 7.30 -7.23 0.54
N LYS A 110 7.35 -8.49 0.10
CA LYS A 110 8.09 -9.55 0.79
C LYS A 110 9.55 -9.19 0.99
N ALA A 111 10.26 -8.83 -0.08
CA ALA A 111 11.65 -8.40 0.00
C ALA A 111 11.85 -7.19 0.96
N LYS A 112 10.85 -6.31 1.08
CA LYS A 112 10.89 -5.15 1.97
C LYS A 112 10.63 -5.49 3.45
N TYR A 113 9.67 -6.36 3.76
CA TYR A 113 9.20 -6.57 5.14
C TYR A 113 9.51 -7.94 5.73
N GLU A 114 9.86 -8.96 4.95
CA GLU A 114 10.35 -10.23 5.51
C GLU A 114 11.58 -10.02 6.41
N PRO A 115 12.53 -9.12 6.08
CA PRO A 115 13.63 -8.79 7.00
C PRO A 115 13.18 -8.11 8.31
N CYS A 116 11.92 -7.67 8.41
CA CYS A 116 11.35 -7.09 9.62
C CYS A 116 10.72 -8.13 10.56
N ILE A 117 10.59 -9.40 10.14
CA ILE A 117 9.94 -10.46 10.92
C ILE A 117 10.54 -10.60 12.33
N PRO A 118 11.88 -10.64 12.54
CA PRO A 118 12.42 -10.77 13.89
C PRO A 118 12.03 -9.62 14.83
N SER A 119 11.96 -8.39 14.30
CA SER A 119 11.49 -7.21 15.05
C SER A 119 10.02 -7.35 15.43
N LEU A 120 9.19 -7.90 14.54
CA LEU A 120 7.76 -8.08 14.76
C LEU A 120 7.48 -9.24 15.73
N GLU A 121 8.23 -10.34 15.61
CA GLU A 121 8.20 -11.45 16.57
C GLU A 121 8.52 -10.99 17.99
N ALA A 122 9.56 -10.17 18.16
CA ALA A 122 9.91 -9.61 19.45
C ALA A 122 8.82 -8.67 20.00
N GLN A 123 8.22 -7.85 19.14
CA GLN A 123 7.21 -6.86 19.54
C GLN A 123 5.87 -7.52 19.91
N TYR A 124 5.46 -8.54 19.16
CA TYR A 124 4.13 -9.12 19.28
C TYR A 124 4.13 -10.54 19.85
N GLY A 125 5.26 -11.22 20.02
CA GLY A 125 5.31 -12.55 20.66
C GLY A 125 4.53 -13.65 19.94
N VAL A 126 4.40 -13.55 18.61
CA VAL A 126 3.87 -14.64 17.75
C VAL A 126 4.96 -15.09 16.79
N GLY A 127 4.99 -16.39 16.45
CA GLY A 127 6.12 -17.00 15.72
C GLY A 127 5.91 -17.24 14.22
N ASN A 128 4.66 -17.36 13.73
CA ASN A 128 4.43 -17.67 12.31
C ASN A 128 4.04 -16.43 11.52
N TRP A 129 5.01 -15.76 10.91
CA TRP A 129 4.78 -14.54 10.14
C TRP A 129 4.64 -14.78 8.64
N SER A 130 3.84 -13.95 7.99
CA SER A 130 3.76 -13.88 6.53
C SER A 130 3.61 -12.44 6.07
N VAL A 131 4.28 -12.09 4.98
CA VAL A 131 4.14 -10.79 4.33
C VAL A 131 3.31 -10.98 3.07
N VAL A 132 2.33 -10.10 2.88
CA VAL A 132 1.47 -10.10 1.69
C VAL A 132 1.42 -8.69 1.11
N GLY A 133 1.94 -8.54 -0.11
CA GLY A 133 1.74 -7.33 -0.90
C GLY A 133 0.45 -7.44 -1.70
N LEU A 134 -0.44 -6.46 -1.53
CA LEU A 134 -1.73 -6.45 -2.22
C LEU A 134 -1.76 -5.36 -3.26
N TRP A 135 -1.86 -5.73 -4.53
CA TRP A 135 -1.98 -4.76 -5.61
C TRP A 135 -3.45 -4.35 -5.82
N PHE A 136 -3.69 -3.06 -5.87
CA PHE A 136 -4.97 -2.47 -6.24
C PHE A 136 -4.79 -1.55 -7.44
N GLY A 137 -5.47 -1.88 -8.54
CA GLY A 137 -5.46 -1.09 -9.76
C GLY A 137 -6.16 0.26 -9.58
N ALA A 138 -5.49 1.33 -9.99
CA ALA A 138 -6.11 2.61 -10.31
C ALA A 138 -6.26 2.68 -11.83
N ARG A 139 -7.49 2.87 -12.34
CA ARG A 139 -7.74 3.11 -13.77
C ARG A 139 -7.59 4.59 -14.09
N GLY A 140 -6.69 4.91 -15.02
CA GLY A 140 -6.68 6.21 -15.71
C GLY A 140 -7.64 6.12 -16.89
N THR A 141 -8.71 6.91 -16.90
CA THR A 141 -9.63 6.95 -18.04
C THR A 141 -9.00 7.74 -19.19
N ALA A 142 -8.40 7.04 -20.16
CA ALA A 142 -8.26 7.57 -21.51
C ALA A 142 -9.64 7.52 -22.17
N SER A 143 -10.27 8.68 -22.40
CA SER A 143 -11.40 8.74 -23.32
C SER A 143 -10.82 8.57 -24.73
N LYS A 144 -11.41 7.66 -25.52
CA LYS A 144 -11.16 7.60 -26.96
C LYS A 144 -11.47 8.98 -27.54
N PHE A 145 -10.50 9.54 -28.25
CA PHE A 145 -10.66 10.74 -29.06
C PHE A 145 -11.74 10.54 -30.12
#